data_AF-A0A2T0B210-F1
#
_entry.id   AF-A0A2T0B210-F1
#
_cell.length_a   1.000
_cell.length_b   1.000
_cell.length_c   1.000
_cell.angle_alpha   90.00
_cell.angle_beta   90.00
_cell.angle_gamma   90.00
#
_symmetry.space_group_name_H-M   'P 1'
#
loop_
_entity.id
_entity.type
_entity.pdbx_description
1 polymer ?
#
loop_
_entity_poly.entity_id
_entity_poly.type
_entity_poly.pdbx_seq_one_letter_code
_entity_poly.pdbx_strand_id
1 'polypeptide(L)'
;MMNSSNIGYLYYKEYYGNDVIKKLDKEKSNQFEYINRKIIKNSDASFYRYDKFTKDIQDNLYRNKLYFKTTYPGLIIGTGYSHIIKAKEEFKLGLEFDYTTGLPIINGSSVKGLLRSVFYSEKEKVQEELEKEKEKYIKEVLKELKLEEDYVEKIDFKELTYNIFEGRYKEKDGTYKPIPMNERDIFFGATIDIDKTIKEMKQRDRYLLGEDYITPHGDEKEKLKNPNPIKFLKIMPDVVWCFGFDLKDKYDLDSQNTVITEGIKEKLFERIIYDLGIGAKTNVGYGRFDENYHE
;
A
#
# COMPACT_ATOMS: atom_id res chain seq x y z
N MET A 1 12.00 27.94 14.64
CA MET A 1 12.42 26.75 15.41
C MET A 1 11.86 25.53 14.68
N MET A 2 12.74 24.68 14.14
CA MET A 2 12.36 23.45 13.47
C MET A 2 11.81 22.46 14.50
N ASN A 3 10.48 22.40 14.63
CA ASN A 3 9.81 21.24 15.20
C ASN A 3 9.46 20.32 14.02
N SER A 4 10.43 19.56 13.50
CA SER A 4 10.10 18.39 12.67
C SER A 4 10.04 17.19 13.60
N SER A 5 8.97 17.11 14.39
CA SER A 5 8.72 15.94 15.21
C SER A 5 8.33 14.78 14.31
N ASN A 6 8.81 13.57 14.60
CA ASN A 6 8.37 12.33 13.96
C ASN A 6 6.82 12.27 14.01
N ILE A 7 6.14 12.32 12.84
CA ILE A 7 4.68 12.46 12.78
C ILE A 7 3.97 11.20 13.26
N GLY A 8 4.55 10.01 13.05
CA GLY A 8 4.06 8.77 13.65
C GLY A 8 4.08 8.82 15.19
N TYR A 9 5.12 9.40 15.79
CA TYR A 9 5.18 9.64 17.24
C TYR A 9 4.15 10.68 17.68
N LEU A 10 3.99 11.78 16.93
CA LEU A 10 2.94 12.77 17.22
C LEU A 10 1.55 12.12 17.23
N TYR A 11 1.27 11.27 16.26
CA TYR A 11 -0.01 10.61 16.08
C TYR A 11 -0.26 9.51 17.13
N TYR A 12 0.71 8.61 17.38
CA TYR A 12 0.46 7.48 18.30
C TYR A 12 0.78 7.75 19.77
N LYS A 13 1.63 8.74 20.09
CA LYS A 13 2.10 9.00 21.45
C LYS A 13 1.64 10.35 21.97
N GLU A 14 1.95 11.45 21.27
CA GLU A 14 1.58 12.78 21.75
C GLU A 14 0.07 13.07 21.67
N TYR A 15 -0.61 12.48 20.69
CA TYR A 15 -2.05 12.65 20.49
C TYR A 15 -2.87 12.32 21.74
N TYR A 16 -2.37 11.38 22.55
CA TYR A 16 -2.97 10.94 23.81
C TYR A 16 -2.14 11.31 25.04
N GLY A 17 -1.32 12.36 24.95
CA GLY A 17 -0.44 12.78 26.05
C GLY A 17 -1.18 13.06 27.36
N ASN A 18 -0.48 12.93 28.48
CA ASN A 18 -1.04 13.07 29.83
C ASN A 18 -1.84 14.37 30.05
N ASP A 19 -1.46 15.47 29.39
CA ASP A 19 -2.16 16.75 29.49
C ASP A 19 -3.50 16.76 28.76
N VAL A 20 -3.62 15.99 27.66
CA VAL A 20 -4.89 15.79 26.94
C VAL A 20 -5.83 14.97 27.81
N ILE A 21 -5.32 13.86 28.37
CA ILE A 21 -6.10 12.95 29.23
C ILE A 21 -6.56 13.67 30.52
N LYS A 22 -5.69 14.44 31.17
CA LYS A 22 -6.03 15.18 32.39
C LYS A 22 -7.02 16.33 32.18
N LYS A 23 -7.11 16.86 30.95
CA LYS A 23 -7.99 17.99 30.58
C LYS A 23 -9.28 17.55 29.87
N LEU A 24 -9.62 16.26 29.90
CA LEU A 24 -10.86 15.71 29.29
C LEU A 24 -12.16 16.25 29.93
N ASP A 25 -12.07 17.10 30.96
CA ASP A 25 -13.18 17.84 31.51
C ASP A 25 -13.53 19.12 30.70
N LYS A 26 -14.73 19.07 30.11
CA LYS A 26 -15.62 20.14 29.61
C LYS A 26 -15.27 20.98 28.38
N GLU A 27 -14.04 21.12 27.89
CA GLU A 27 -13.75 21.86 26.62
C GLU A 27 -13.22 20.98 25.48
N LYS A 28 -14.10 20.09 24.99
CA LYS A 28 -13.75 18.87 24.24
C LYS A 28 -13.42 19.01 22.73
N SER A 29 -13.59 20.17 22.08
CA SER A 29 -13.45 20.28 20.61
C SER A 29 -12.14 20.94 20.17
N ASN A 30 -11.73 22.01 20.85
CA ASN A 30 -10.63 22.85 20.37
C ASN A 30 -9.25 22.17 20.48
N GLN A 31 -9.07 21.23 21.43
CA GLN A 31 -7.78 20.57 21.63
C GLN A 31 -7.47 19.53 20.56
N PHE A 32 -8.41 18.64 20.22
CA PHE A 32 -8.21 17.68 19.12
C PHE A 32 -8.05 18.40 17.79
N GLU A 33 -8.81 19.47 17.55
CA GLU A 33 -8.62 20.28 16.34
C GLU A 33 -7.21 20.89 16.26
N TYR A 34 -6.69 21.40 17.38
CA TYR A 34 -5.31 21.91 17.46
C TYR A 34 -4.28 20.80 17.19
N ILE A 35 -4.43 19.63 17.80
CA ILE A 35 -3.53 18.48 17.61
C ILE A 35 -3.59 17.97 16.16
N ASN A 36 -4.79 17.84 15.58
CA ASN A 36 -4.99 17.44 14.19
C ASN A 36 -4.27 18.41 13.24
N ARG A 37 -4.45 19.72 13.44
CA ARG A 37 -3.73 20.76 12.67
C ARG A 37 -2.23 20.67 12.88
N LYS A 38 -1.76 20.37 14.10
CA LYS A 38 -0.32 20.15 14.38
C LYS A 38 0.21 18.98 13.56
N ILE A 39 -0.49 17.83 13.55
CA ILE A 39 -0.08 16.63 12.81
C ILE A 39 -0.03 16.91 11.30
N ILE A 40 -1.08 17.49 10.74
CA ILE A 40 -1.13 17.84 9.31
C ILE A 40 0.01 18.79 8.95
N LYS A 41 0.24 19.85 9.73
CA LYS A 41 1.34 20.80 9.47
C LYS A 41 2.72 20.16 9.58
N ASN A 42 2.92 19.23 10.51
CA ASN A 42 4.19 18.51 10.64
C ASN A 42 4.41 17.48 9.52
N SER A 43 3.37 17.18 8.73
CA SER A 43 3.47 16.30 7.57
C SER A 43 3.91 17.00 6.29
N ASP A 44 4.38 18.26 6.35
CA ASP A 44 4.90 18.94 5.15
C ASP A 44 6.13 18.18 4.62
N ALA A 45 6.05 17.71 3.38
CA ALA A 45 7.09 16.94 2.71
C ALA A 45 8.45 17.65 2.72
N SER A 46 8.48 18.99 2.74
CA SER A 46 9.72 19.77 2.77
C SER A 46 10.53 19.58 4.06
N PHE A 47 9.90 19.17 5.16
CA PHE A 47 10.59 18.88 6.41
C PHE A 47 11.43 17.59 6.32
N TYR A 48 11.09 16.71 5.38
CA TYR A 48 11.74 15.42 5.18
C TYR A 48 12.75 15.43 4.02
N ARG A 49 12.95 16.57 3.35
CA ARG A 49 13.82 16.68 2.17
C ARG A 49 15.26 16.21 2.42
N TYR A 50 15.74 16.35 3.66
CA TYR A 50 17.09 15.94 4.05
C TYR A 50 17.11 14.60 4.79
N ASP A 51 15.97 13.93 4.94
CA ASP A 51 15.92 12.57 5.47
C ASP A 51 16.51 11.62 4.42
N LYS A 52 17.69 11.09 4.74
CA LYS A 52 18.40 10.16 3.85
C LYS A 52 17.92 8.72 4.06
N PHE A 53 17.27 8.40 5.17
CA PHE A 53 16.99 7.01 5.53
C PHE A 53 16.07 6.34 4.52
N THR A 54 14.98 7.00 4.14
CA THR A 54 14.04 6.46 3.13
C THR A 54 14.71 6.29 1.77
N LYS A 55 15.57 7.25 1.39
CA LYS A 55 16.34 7.21 0.14
C LYS A 55 17.38 6.10 0.16
N ASP A 56 18.08 5.91 1.27
CA ASP A 56 19.07 4.84 1.44
C ASP A 56 18.42 3.46 1.35
N ILE A 57 17.22 3.28 1.90
CA ILE A 57 16.41 2.06 1.70
C ILE A 57 16.10 1.88 0.20
N GLN A 58 15.58 2.91 -0.45
CA GLN A 58 15.20 2.85 -1.86
C GLN A 58 16.41 2.57 -2.78
N ASP A 59 17.60 3.11 -2.45
CA ASP A 59 18.77 3.00 -3.32
C ASP A 59 19.61 1.75 -3.05
N ASN A 60 19.66 1.26 -1.80
CA ASN A 60 20.55 0.15 -1.43
C ASN A 60 19.82 -1.16 -1.12
N LEU A 61 18.54 -1.12 -0.72
CA LEU A 61 17.78 -2.33 -0.38
C LEU A 61 16.86 -2.78 -1.53
N TYR A 62 16.20 -1.85 -2.20
CA TYR A 62 15.29 -2.19 -3.28
C TYR A 62 16.07 -2.47 -4.57
N ARG A 63 15.96 -3.70 -5.08
CA ARG A 63 16.55 -4.08 -6.36
C ARG A 63 15.67 -3.63 -7.53
N ASN A 64 14.36 -3.86 -7.42
CA ASN A 64 13.34 -3.40 -8.37
C ASN A 64 12.51 -2.31 -7.70
N LYS A 65 12.14 -1.28 -8.46
CA LYS A 65 11.49 -0.07 -7.94
C LYS A 65 10.37 0.38 -8.87
N LEU A 66 9.15 0.27 -8.37
CA LEU A 66 7.98 0.83 -9.03
C LEU A 66 7.55 2.10 -8.30
N TYR A 67 7.27 3.17 -9.04
CA TYR A 67 6.83 4.42 -8.44
C TYR A 67 5.38 4.72 -8.83
N PHE A 68 4.56 5.10 -7.86
CA PHE A 68 3.16 5.40 -8.08
C PHE A 68 2.76 6.69 -7.36
N LYS A 69 2.10 7.59 -8.07
CA LYS A 69 1.54 8.82 -7.50
C LYS A 69 0.08 8.60 -7.12
N THR A 70 -0.28 8.88 -5.87
CA THR A 70 -1.67 8.74 -5.40
C THR A 70 -2.59 9.75 -6.08
N THR A 71 -3.80 9.32 -6.46
CA THR A 71 -4.83 10.22 -7.01
C THR A 71 -5.85 10.60 -5.93
N TYR A 72 -6.74 11.55 -6.24
CA TYR A 72 -7.91 11.84 -5.40
C TYR A 72 -8.77 10.57 -5.19
N PRO A 73 -9.28 10.30 -3.97
CA PRO A 73 -9.24 11.10 -2.75
C PRO A 73 -7.99 10.95 -1.87
N GLY A 74 -6.99 10.17 -2.29
CA GLY A 74 -5.78 9.87 -1.54
C GLY A 74 -5.71 8.40 -1.15
N LEU A 75 -4.90 8.06 -0.15
CA LEU A 75 -4.69 6.69 0.30
C LEU A 75 -5.02 6.54 1.79
N ILE A 76 -5.61 5.40 2.15
CA ILE A 76 -5.84 5.02 3.55
C ILE A 76 -5.21 3.66 3.79
N ILE A 77 -4.41 3.56 4.84
CA ILE A 77 -3.72 2.35 5.28
C ILE A 77 -3.89 2.22 6.79
N GLY A 78 -3.74 1.01 7.33
CA GLY A 78 -3.76 0.83 8.79
C GLY A 78 -5.10 1.14 9.46
N THR A 79 -6.24 1.16 8.75
CA THR A 79 -7.56 1.44 9.36
C THR A 79 -7.96 0.44 10.44
N GLY A 80 -7.31 -0.73 10.47
CA GLY A 80 -7.49 -1.74 11.52
C GLY A 80 -6.82 -1.38 12.86
N TYR A 81 -5.92 -0.39 12.89
CA TYR A 81 -5.35 0.09 14.13
C TYR A 81 -6.37 0.94 14.89
N SER A 82 -6.65 0.54 16.12
CA SER A 82 -7.51 1.32 17.02
C SER A 82 -6.85 2.64 17.38
N HIS A 83 -7.58 3.73 17.13
CA HIS A 83 -7.20 5.09 17.50
C HIS A 83 -8.44 5.77 18.11
N ILE A 84 -8.90 5.29 19.28
CA ILE A 84 -10.21 5.67 19.83
C ILE A 84 -10.16 5.94 21.34
N ILE A 85 -10.48 7.17 21.73
CA ILE A 85 -10.96 7.58 23.07
C ILE A 85 -12.46 7.93 23.04
N LYS A 86 -13.08 7.98 21.84
CA LYS A 86 -14.49 8.38 21.60
C LYS A 86 -14.73 9.87 21.87
N ALA A 87 -13.74 10.72 21.63
CA ALA A 87 -13.88 12.17 21.76
C ALA A 87 -14.44 12.83 20.47
N LYS A 88 -14.96 14.06 20.60
CA LYS A 88 -15.38 14.87 19.44
C LYS A 88 -14.14 15.40 18.71
N GLU A 89 -14.18 15.50 17.38
CA GLU A 89 -13.07 15.90 16.50
C GLU A 89 -11.84 14.98 16.49
N GLU A 90 -11.87 13.86 17.21
CA GLU A 90 -10.80 12.86 17.18
C GLU A 90 -10.75 12.13 15.83
N PHE A 91 -9.53 11.83 15.33
CA PHE A 91 -9.34 10.85 14.27
C PHE A 91 -9.68 9.45 14.77
N LYS A 92 -10.76 8.87 14.25
CA LYS A 92 -11.31 7.60 14.75
C LYS A 92 -10.73 6.35 14.09
N LEU A 93 -10.04 6.49 12.95
CA LEU A 93 -9.36 5.41 12.25
C LEU A 93 -7.86 5.59 12.38
N GLY A 94 -7.15 4.49 12.61
CA GLY A 94 -5.69 4.45 12.59
C GLY A 94 -5.11 4.69 11.19
N LEU A 95 -3.87 5.16 11.17
CA LEU A 95 -3.02 5.27 9.98
C LEU A 95 -1.66 4.65 10.32
N GLU A 96 -1.08 3.86 9.42
CA GLU A 96 0.18 3.16 9.68
C GLU A 96 1.41 4.01 9.32
N PHE A 97 2.42 4.00 10.20
CA PHE A 97 3.65 4.77 10.09
C PHE A 97 4.88 3.89 10.36
N ASP A 98 5.97 4.16 9.65
CA ASP A 98 7.27 3.60 9.97
C ASP A 98 7.79 4.21 11.28
N TYR A 99 8.29 3.34 12.16
CA TYR A 99 8.70 3.75 13.51
C TYR A 99 9.96 4.63 13.51
N THR A 100 10.82 4.50 12.49
CA THR A 100 12.11 5.18 12.43
C THR A 100 11.96 6.59 11.85
N THR A 101 11.41 6.67 10.64
CA THR A 101 11.21 7.93 9.90
C THR A 101 9.99 8.69 10.40
N GLY A 102 9.00 7.98 10.94
CA GLY A 102 7.71 8.54 11.27
C GLY A 102 6.82 8.79 10.07
N LEU A 103 7.24 8.43 8.85
CA LEU A 103 6.45 8.61 7.63
C LEU A 103 5.44 7.46 7.45
N PRO A 104 4.31 7.69 6.76
CA PRO A 104 3.42 6.61 6.38
C PRO A 104 4.14 5.51 5.59
N ILE A 105 3.81 4.25 5.85
CA ILE A 105 4.42 3.09 5.20
C ILE A 105 3.35 2.06 4.80
N ILE A 106 3.47 1.48 3.61
CA ILE A 106 2.68 0.30 3.24
C ILE A 106 3.52 -0.93 3.55
N ASN A 107 3.05 -1.81 4.43
CA ASN A 107 3.79 -3.02 4.76
C ASN A 107 3.99 -3.95 3.55
N GLY A 108 5.15 -4.62 3.49
CA GLY A 108 5.45 -5.59 2.43
C GLY A 108 4.46 -6.77 2.41
N SER A 109 3.88 -7.13 3.56
CA SER A 109 2.78 -8.10 3.64
C SER A 109 1.50 -7.60 2.97
N SER A 110 1.19 -6.30 3.05
CA SER A 110 0.06 -5.69 2.36
C SER A 110 0.29 -5.61 0.85
N VAL A 111 1.51 -5.25 0.42
CA VAL A 111 1.91 -5.30 -1.00
C VAL A 111 1.79 -6.71 -1.54
N LYS A 112 2.40 -7.69 -0.86
CA LYS A 112 2.32 -9.11 -1.24
C LYS A 112 0.89 -9.61 -1.24
N GLY A 113 0.09 -9.24 -0.25
CA GLY A 113 -1.31 -9.64 -0.13
C GLY A 113 -2.17 -9.11 -1.27
N LEU A 114 -1.98 -7.85 -1.67
CA LEU A 114 -2.62 -7.27 -2.84
C LEU A 114 -2.24 -8.04 -4.10
N LEU A 115 -0.95 -8.19 -4.37
CA LEU A 115 -0.46 -8.87 -5.58
C LEU A 115 -0.98 -10.31 -5.62
N ARG A 116 -0.87 -11.06 -4.52
CA ARG A 116 -1.34 -12.46 -4.41
C ARG A 116 -2.86 -12.60 -4.58
N SER A 117 -3.65 -11.54 -4.40
CA SER A 117 -5.12 -11.63 -4.41
C SER A 117 -5.70 -12.05 -5.77
N VAL A 118 -5.00 -11.75 -6.86
CA VAL A 118 -5.36 -12.11 -8.24
C VAL A 118 -4.65 -13.36 -8.75
N PHE A 119 -3.88 -14.03 -7.89
CA PHE A 119 -3.25 -15.31 -8.21
C PHE A 119 -4.05 -16.49 -7.63
N TYR A 120 -3.55 -17.69 -7.93
CA TYR A 120 -4.17 -18.95 -7.53
C TYR A 120 -4.41 -19.03 -6.02
N SER A 121 -5.57 -19.53 -5.63
CA SER A 121 -5.92 -19.77 -4.21
C SER A 121 -6.52 -21.15 -3.99
N GLU A 122 -5.98 -21.89 -3.02
CA GLU A 122 -6.58 -23.15 -2.54
C GLU A 122 -7.83 -22.85 -1.70
N LYS A 123 -8.98 -22.71 -2.34
CA LYS A 123 -10.29 -22.52 -1.69
C LYS A 123 -11.39 -23.30 -2.43
N GLU A 124 -12.52 -23.51 -1.75
CA GLU A 124 -13.61 -24.43 -2.13
C GLU A 124 -14.25 -24.16 -3.51
N LYS A 125 -15.00 -25.16 -4.02
CA LYS A 125 -15.62 -25.26 -5.37
C LYS A 125 -16.39 -24.02 -5.85
N VAL A 126 -16.93 -23.19 -4.95
CA VAL A 126 -17.64 -21.94 -5.31
C VAL A 126 -16.70 -20.92 -5.98
N GLN A 127 -15.38 -21.13 -5.91
CA GLN A 127 -14.37 -20.23 -6.49
C GLN A 127 -13.79 -20.69 -7.82
N GLU A 128 -14.23 -21.82 -8.41
CA GLU A 128 -13.65 -22.28 -9.69
C GLU A 128 -13.82 -21.27 -10.83
N GLU A 129 -14.97 -20.58 -10.92
CA GLU A 129 -15.18 -19.52 -11.92
C GLU A 129 -14.27 -18.31 -11.66
N LEU A 130 -14.14 -17.89 -10.39
CA LEU A 130 -13.26 -16.79 -10.01
C LEU A 130 -11.79 -17.10 -10.32
N GLU A 131 -11.35 -18.34 -10.08
CA GLU A 131 -9.98 -18.77 -10.39
C GLU A 131 -9.72 -18.78 -11.89
N LYS A 132 -10.70 -19.16 -12.72
CA LYS A 132 -10.59 -19.05 -14.19
C LYS A 132 -10.45 -17.60 -14.66
N GLU A 133 -11.23 -16.68 -14.09
CA GLU A 133 -11.14 -15.25 -14.44
C GLU A 133 -9.81 -14.64 -14.01
N LYS A 134 -9.27 -15.04 -12.83
CA LYS A 134 -7.93 -14.64 -12.39
C LYS A 134 -6.83 -15.17 -13.30
N GLU A 135 -6.90 -16.45 -13.66
CA GLU A 135 -5.95 -17.05 -14.60
C GLU A 135 -5.97 -16.31 -15.94
N LYS A 136 -7.17 -16.06 -16.46
CA LYS A 136 -7.37 -15.31 -17.70
C LYS A 136 -6.78 -13.91 -17.62
N TYR A 137 -7.07 -13.17 -16.56
CA TYR A 137 -6.51 -11.84 -16.32
C TYR A 137 -4.98 -11.84 -16.34
N ILE A 138 -4.34 -12.76 -15.60
CA ILE A 138 -2.88 -12.84 -15.56
C ILE A 138 -2.31 -13.19 -16.94
N LYS A 139 -2.91 -14.15 -17.67
CA LYS A 139 -2.48 -14.50 -19.03
C LYS A 139 -2.65 -13.34 -20.01
N GLU A 140 -3.74 -12.59 -19.94
CA GLU A 140 -3.97 -11.40 -20.79
C GLU A 140 -2.92 -10.32 -20.53
N VAL A 141 -2.63 -10.00 -19.26
CA VAL A 141 -1.56 -9.05 -18.93
C VAL A 141 -0.21 -9.54 -19.44
N LEU A 142 0.13 -10.82 -19.28
CA LEU A 142 1.38 -11.37 -19.79
C LEU A 142 1.49 -11.28 -21.33
N LYS A 143 0.38 -11.49 -22.07
CA LYS A 143 0.34 -11.28 -23.52
C LYS A 143 0.56 -9.81 -23.90
N GLU A 144 -0.07 -8.87 -23.21
CA GLU A 144 0.15 -7.43 -23.41
C GLU A 144 1.62 -7.03 -23.19
N LEU A 145 2.31 -7.70 -22.27
CA LEU A 145 3.73 -7.51 -22.00
C LEU A 145 4.67 -8.14 -23.05
N LYS A 146 4.13 -8.60 -24.19
CA LYS A 146 4.83 -9.17 -25.35
C LYS A 146 5.53 -10.50 -25.08
N LEU A 147 5.00 -11.29 -24.15
CA LEU A 147 5.34 -12.72 -24.10
C LEU A 147 4.67 -13.44 -25.28
N GLU A 148 5.38 -14.39 -25.89
CA GLU A 148 4.83 -15.21 -26.98
C GLU A 148 3.57 -15.95 -26.52
N GLU A 149 2.50 -15.92 -27.31
CA GLU A 149 1.21 -16.51 -26.92
C GLU A 149 1.31 -17.99 -26.55
N ASP A 150 2.05 -18.76 -27.35
CA ASP A 150 2.33 -20.18 -27.12
C ASP A 150 3.03 -20.43 -25.78
N TYR A 151 3.80 -19.46 -25.31
CA TYR A 151 4.48 -19.53 -24.03
C TYR A 151 3.50 -19.26 -22.89
N VAL A 152 2.70 -18.19 -23.01
CA VAL A 152 1.73 -17.79 -21.98
C VAL A 152 0.71 -18.90 -21.71
N GLU A 153 0.23 -19.59 -22.75
CA GLU A 153 -0.74 -20.67 -22.57
C GLU A 153 -0.18 -21.90 -21.84
N LYS A 154 1.14 -22.11 -21.89
CA LYS A 154 1.83 -23.21 -21.19
C LYS A 154 2.12 -22.93 -19.73
N ILE A 155 1.94 -21.68 -19.27
CA ILE A 155 2.19 -21.31 -17.88
C ILE A 155 1.17 -22.01 -16.97
N ASP A 156 1.65 -22.85 -16.07
CA ASP A 156 0.86 -23.40 -14.97
C ASP A 156 0.62 -22.29 -13.94
N PHE A 157 -0.64 -21.84 -13.85
CA PHE A 157 -1.07 -20.73 -12.99
C PHE A 157 -0.82 -21.02 -11.50
N LYS A 158 -1.00 -22.27 -11.06
CA LYS A 158 -0.75 -22.69 -9.67
C LYS A 158 0.75 -22.68 -9.39
N GLU A 159 1.55 -23.23 -10.30
CA GLU A 159 3.00 -23.28 -10.15
C GLU A 159 3.63 -21.88 -10.14
N LEU A 160 3.17 -20.98 -11.02
CA LEU A 160 3.59 -19.58 -11.02
C LEU A 160 3.32 -18.92 -9.67
N THR A 161 2.11 -19.11 -9.13
CA THR A 161 1.71 -18.57 -7.84
C THR A 161 2.62 -19.07 -6.71
N TYR A 162 2.92 -20.37 -6.71
CA TYR A 162 3.73 -20.99 -5.65
C TYR A 162 5.19 -20.55 -5.71
N ASN A 163 5.72 -20.33 -6.91
CA ASN A 163 7.06 -19.83 -7.10
C ASN A 163 7.20 -18.40 -6.52
N ILE A 164 6.30 -17.49 -6.91
CA ILE A 164 6.34 -16.08 -6.51
C ILE A 164 6.01 -15.91 -5.02
N PHE A 165 4.92 -16.51 -4.55
CA PHE A 165 4.35 -16.16 -3.23
C PHE A 165 4.65 -17.17 -2.14
N GLU A 166 4.86 -18.45 -2.46
CA GLU A 166 5.05 -19.52 -1.48
C GLU A 166 6.51 -20.00 -1.41
N GLY A 167 7.36 -19.54 -2.32
CA GLY A 167 8.76 -19.93 -2.40
C GLY A 167 8.91 -21.43 -2.67
N ARG A 168 8.11 -21.99 -3.57
CA ARG A 168 8.12 -23.40 -3.95
C ARG A 168 8.19 -23.59 -5.46
N TYR A 169 8.86 -24.65 -5.91
CA TYR A 169 8.88 -25.09 -7.30
C TYR A 169 8.38 -26.52 -7.42
N LYS A 170 7.90 -26.91 -8.60
CA LYS A 170 7.40 -28.26 -8.89
C LYS A 170 8.51 -29.11 -9.51
N GLU A 171 8.76 -30.29 -8.94
CA GLU A 171 9.69 -31.27 -9.51
C GLU A 171 9.02 -32.13 -10.58
N LYS A 172 9.83 -32.88 -11.34
CA LYS A 172 9.38 -33.82 -12.39
C LYS A 172 8.41 -34.88 -11.87
N ASP A 173 8.53 -35.25 -10.59
CA ASP A 173 7.63 -36.21 -9.92
C ASP A 173 6.29 -35.59 -9.49
N GLY A 174 6.09 -34.29 -9.73
CA GLY A 174 4.90 -33.53 -9.38
C GLY A 174 4.90 -32.98 -7.95
N THR A 175 5.93 -33.25 -7.14
CA THR A 175 6.03 -32.75 -5.77
C THR A 175 6.52 -31.30 -5.72
N TYR A 176 6.10 -30.55 -4.70
CA TYR A 176 6.57 -29.18 -4.48
C TYR A 176 7.72 -29.14 -3.47
N LYS A 177 8.84 -28.55 -3.85
CA LYS A 177 10.02 -28.33 -2.99
C LYS A 177 10.21 -26.86 -2.66
N PRO A 178 10.79 -26.53 -1.49
CA PRO A 178 11.11 -25.16 -1.15
C PRO A 178 12.27 -24.63 -1.99
N ILE A 179 12.15 -23.38 -2.45
CA ILE A 179 13.23 -22.60 -3.05
C ILE A 179 14.15 -22.10 -1.93
N PRO A 180 15.48 -22.08 -2.10
CA PRO A 180 16.40 -21.44 -1.16
C PRO A 180 16.00 -19.99 -0.85
N MET A 181 16.18 -19.53 0.39
CA MET A 181 15.60 -18.26 0.84
C MET A 181 16.17 -17.03 0.11
N ASN A 182 17.42 -17.10 -0.34
CA ASN A 182 18.13 -16.10 -1.15
C ASN A 182 17.69 -16.07 -2.63
N GLU A 183 16.95 -17.08 -3.08
CA GLU A 183 16.43 -17.23 -4.45
C GLU A 183 14.92 -16.97 -4.53
N ARG A 184 14.30 -16.55 -3.42
CA ARG A 184 12.89 -16.17 -3.39
C ARG A 184 12.71 -14.69 -3.71
N ASP A 185 11.54 -14.37 -4.24
CA ASP A 185 11.09 -12.99 -4.36
C ASP A 185 10.86 -12.38 -2.96
N ILE A 186 11.38 -11.17 -2.76
CA ILE A 186 11.17 -10.40 -1.52
C ILE A 186 10.31 -9.19 -1.84
N PHE A 187 9.25 -9.02 -1.04
CA PHE A 187 8.31 -7.91 -1.11
C PHE A 187 8.60 -6.98 0.07
N PHE A 188 9.25 -5.84 -0.19
CA PHE A 188 9.51 -4.85 0.85
C PHE A 188 8.28 -3.97 1.09
N GLY A 189 8.30 -3.22 2.19
CA GLY A 189 7.31 -2.18 2.39
C GLY A 189 7.47 -1.05 1.37
N ALA A 190 6.37 -0.47 0.90
CA ALA A 190 6.43 0.71 0.04
C ALA A 190 6.60 1.98 0.88
N THR A 191 7.53 2.82 0.48
CA THR A 191 7.92 4.05 1.19
C THR A 191 7.63 5.29 0.35
N ILE A 192 7.46 6.45 0.97
CA ILE A 192 7.25 7.70 0.23
C ILE A 192 8.59 8.18 -0.37
N ASP A 193 8.61 8.49 -1.66
CA ASP A 193 9.72 9.20 -2.29
C ASP A 193 9.50 10.72 -2.09
N ILE A 194 10.22 11.28 -1.12
CA ILE A 194 10.07 12.69 -0.72
C ILE A 194 10.47 13.64 -1.84
N ASP A 195 11.56 13.34 -2.56
CA ASP A 195 12.08 14.20 -3.63
C ASP A 195 11.08 14.27 -4.80
N LYS A 196 10.51 13.12 -5.20
CA LYS A 196 9.47 13.06 -6.24
C LYS A 196 8.15 13.68 -5.76
N THR A 197 7.72 13.39 -4.53
CA THR A 197 6.50 13.99 -3.95
C THR A 197 6.58 15.52 -3.93
N ILE A 198 7.73 16.09 -3.55
CA ILE A 198 7.96 17.53 -3.55
C ILE A 198 7.82 18.16 -4.95
N LYS A 199 8.20 17.43 -6.01
CA LYS A 199 8.08 17.89 -7.40
C LYS A 199 6.63 17.86 -7.89
N GLU A 200 5.88 16.82 -7.51
CA GLU A 200 4.49 16.65 -7.90
C GLU A 200 3.55 17.60 -7.16
N MET A 201 3.77 17.81 -5.86
CA MET A 201 2.99 18.76 -5.07
C MET A 201 3.38 20.21 -5.39
N LYS A 202 2.73 20.78 -6.40
CA LYS A 202 2.93 22.16 -6.87
C LYS A 202 2.42 23.24 -5.91
N GLN A 203 1.74 22.85 -4.83
CA GLN A 203 1.15 23.77 -3.84
C GLN A 203 2.22 24.30 -2.88
N ARG A 204 1.96 25.48 -2.28
CA ARG A 204 2.88 26.10 -1.31
C ARG A 204 3.04 25.24 -0.05
N ASP A 205 1.94 24.69 0.43
CA ASP A 205 1.89 23.77 1.56
C ASP A 205 1.84 22.34 1.00
N ARG A 206 2.84 21.51 1.33
CA ARG A 206 3.03 20.16 0.73
C ARG A 206 2.75 19.07 1.76
N TYR A 207 1.56 19.13 2.36
CA TYR A 207 1.17 18.20 3.41
C TYR A 207 0.95 16.78 2.85
N LEU A 208 1.69 15.82 3.39
CA LEU A 208 1.53 14.40 3.08
C LEU A 208 0.22 13.83 3.64
N LEU A 209 -0.31 14.43 4.70
CA LEU A 209 -1.51 13.99 5.40
C LEU A 209 -2.63 15.03 5.34
N GLY A 210 -3.88 14.55 5.36
CA GLY A 210 -5.07 15.37 5.44
C GLY A 210 -6.19 14.69 6.21
N GLU A 211 -7.24 15.43 6.52
CA GLU A 211 -8.44 14.88 7.15
C GLU A 211 -9.55 14.61 6.13
N ASP A 212 -10.39 13.63 6.43
CA ASP A 212 -11.60 13.34 5.68
C ASP A 212 -12.67 12.75 6.61
N TYR A 213 -13.90 12.59 6.12
CA TYR A 213 -15.06 12.16 6.89
C TYR A 213 -15.80 11.02 6.19
N ILE A 214 -16.10 9.96 6.94
CA ILE A 214 -17.02 8.91 6.51
C ILE A 214 -18.33 9.06 7.28
N THR A 215 -19.44 9.13 6.56
CA THR A 215 -20.79 9.06 7.13
C THR A 215 -21.37 7.67 6.85
N PRO A 216 -21.30 6.70 7.78
CA PRO A 216 -21.95 5.41 7.58
C PRO A 216 -23.46 5.64 7.48
N HIS A 217 -24.05 5.22 6.35
CA HIS A 217 -25.49 5.15 6.21
C HIS A 217 -25.94 3.81 6.81
N GLY A 218 -26.77 3.83 7.85
CA GLY A 218 -27.31 2.62 8.47
C GLY A 218 -28.37 1.94 7.60
N ASP A 219 -28.87 0.79 8.05
CA ASP A 219 -29.95 0.03 7.41
C ASP A 219 -31.21 0.89 7.20
N GLU A 220 -32.18 0.42 6.41
CA GLU A 220 -33.34 1.21 5.96
C GLU A 220 -34.12 1.95 7.06
N LYS A 221 -34.09 1.43 8.30
CA LYS A 221 -34.72 2.05 9.48
C LYS A 221 -33.95 3.26 10.05
N GLU A 222 -32.69 3.44 9.65
CA GLU A 222 -31.79 4.52 10.09
C GLU A 222 -31.56 5.60 9.01
N LYS A 223 -32.12 5.44 7.80
CA LYS A 223 -32.05 6.43 6.70
C LYS A 223 -32.58 7.82 7.06
N LEU A 224 -33.44 7.93 8.08
CA LEU A 224 -34.00 9.20 8.59
C LEU A 224 -33.20 9.81 9.75
N LYS A 225 -32.21 9.11 10.31
CA LYS A 225 -31.33 9.67 11.35
C LYS A 225 -30.20 10.44 10.68
N ASN A 226 -29.90 11.62 11.22
CA ASN A 226 -28.72 12.39 10.78
C ASN A 226 -27.46 11.53 10.98
N PRO A 227 -26.65 11.32 9.92
CA PRO A 227 -25.45 10.51 10.04
C PRO A 227 -24.44 11.20 10.97
N ASN A 228 -23.68 10.41 11.72
CA ASN A 228 -22.61 10.92 12.58
C ASN A 228 -21.27 10.82 11.84
N PRO A 229 -20.67 11.94 11.39
CA PRO A 229 -19.40 11.89 10.67
C PRO A 229 -18.28 11.26 11.50
N ILE A 230 -17.55 10.35 10.86
CA ILE A 230 -16.34 9.74 11.39
C ILE A 230 -15.17 10.44 10.72
N LYS A 231 -14.54 11.37 11.46
CA LYS A 231 -13.31 12.02 11.01
C LYS A 231 -12.14 11.02 11.07
N PHE A 232 -11.32 11.01 10.04
CA PHE A 232 -10.11 10.19 9.98
C PHE A 232 -8.97 10.91 9.25
N LEU A 233 -7.75 10.42 9.48
CA LEU A 233 -6.54 10.89 8.82
C LEU A 233 -6.29 10.03 7.58
N LYS A 234 -5.88 10.66 6.48
CA LYS A 234 -5.52 10.00 5.22
C LYS A 234 -4.20 10.54 4.68
N ILE A 235 -3.60 9.78 3.78
CA ILE A 235 -2.53 10.29 2.92
C ILE A 235 -3.16 11.06 1.76
N MET A 236 -2.58 12.22 1.44
CA MET A 236 -3.07 13.12 0.40
C MET A 236 -2.82 12.55 -1.02
N PRO A 237 -3.54 13.07 -2.03
CA PRO A 237 -3.15 12.92 -3.44
C PRO A 237 -1.76 13.51 -3.71
N ASP A 238 -1.20 13.19 -4.88
CA ASP A 238 0.11 13.65 -5.36
C ASP A 238 1.31 13.20 -4.50
N VAL A 239 1.09 12.23 -3.60
CA VAL A 239 2.16 11.57 -2.85
C VAL A 239 2.72 10.43 -3.69
N VAL A 240 4.03 10.45 -3.92
CA VAL A 240 4.73 9.44 -4.71
C VAL A 240 5.26 8.34 -3.78
N TRP A 241 4.82 7.11 -4.04
CA TRP A 241 5.24 5.91 -3.34
C TRP A 241 6.25 5.14 -4.17
N CYS A 242 7.31 4.65 -3.54
CA CYS A 242 8.27 3.70 -4.09
C CYS A 242 8.00 2.31 -3.51
N PHE A 243 7.52 1.41 -4.36
CA PHE A 243 7.35 0.00 -4.05
C PHE A 243 8.65 -0.73 -4.36
N GLY A 244 9.22 -1.36 -3.34
CA GLY A 244 10.49 -2.06 -3.41
C GLY A 244 10.34 -3.56 -3.49
N PHE A 245 11.14 -4.20 -4.35
CA PHE A 245 11.22 -5.65 -4.45
C PHE A 245 12.67 -6.13 -4.61
N ASP A 246 12.91 -7.39 -4.30
CA ASP A 246 14.05 -8.16 -4.81
C ASP A 246 13.49 -9.35 -5.59
N LEU A 247 13.27 -9.15 -6.88
CA LEU A 247 12.70 -10.15 -7.77
C LEU A 247 13.80 -11.03 -8.36
N LYS A 248 13.52 -12.32 -8.50
CA LYS A 248 14.44 -13.30 -9.10
C LYS A 248 13.89 -13.81 -10.42
N ASP A 249 14.72 -14.20 -11.37
CA ASP A 249 14.20 -14.91 -12.54
C ASP A 249 13.61 -16.27 -12.12
N LYS A 250 12.46 -16.63 -12.70
CA LYS A 250 11.96 -18.00 -12.65
C LYS A 250 12.52 -18.75 -13.85
N TYR A 251 13.18 -19.87 -13.59
CA TYR A 251 13.65 -20.78 -14.63
C TYR A 251 12.74 -22.00 -14.72
N ASP A 252 12.53 -22.50 -15.94
CA ASP A 252 12.04 -23.86 -16.16
C ASP A 252 13.19 -24.79 -15.85
N LEU A 253 13.02 -25.65 -14.85
CA LEU A 253 14.06 -26.57 -14.41
C LEU A 253 14.37 -27.64 -15.47
N ASP A 254 13.44 -27.92 -16.37
CA ASP A 254 13.58 -28.97 -17.38
C ASP A 254 14.30 -28.48 -18.64
N SER A 255 14.02 -27.25 -19.07
CA SER A 255 14.62 -26.66 -20.26
C SER A 255 15.76 -25.68 -19.96
N GLN A 256 15.98 -25.35 -18.68
CA GLN A 256 16.86 -24.24 -18.23
C GLN A 256 16.54 -22.89 -18.90
N ASN A 257 15.38 -22.75 -19.52
CA ASN A 257 14.94 -21.49 -20.11
C ASN A 257 14.27 -20.64 -19.05
N THR A 258 14.51 -19.32 -19.10
CA THR A 258 13.81 -18.38 -18.24
C THR A 258 12.33 -18.39 -18.59
N VAL A 259 11.50 -18.72 -17.59
CA VAL A 259 10.05 -18.82 -17.73
C VAL A 259 9.41 -17.44 -17.61
N ILE A 260 9.75 -16.76 -16.52
CA ILE A 260 9.30 -15.40 -16.25
C ILE A 260 10.49 -14.68 -15.63
N THR A 261 10.95 -13.63 -16.31
CA THR A 261 12.07 -12.80 -15.86
C THR A 261 11.66 -11.88 -14.73
N GLU A 262 12.62 -11.36 -13.97
CA GLU A 262 12.42 -10.29 -13.00
C GLU A 262 11.70 -9.07 -13.63
N GLY A 263 12.07 -8.69 -14.86
CA GLY A 263 11.47 -7.56 -15.56
C GLY A 263 10.02 -7.79 -16.01
N ILE A 264 9.63 -9.02 -16.33
CA ILE A 264 8.23 -9.35 -16.60
C ILE A 264 7.42 -9.31 -15.31
N LYS A 265 7.96 -9.84 -14.21
CA LYS A 265 7.29 -9.76 -12.90
C LYS A 265 7.10 -8.32 -12.44
N GLU A 266 8.11 -7.48 -12.64
CA GLU A 266 8.04 -6.05 -12.31
C GLU A 266 6.87 -5.38 -13.04
N LYS A 267 6.74 -5.57 -14.36
CA LYS A 267 5.64 -5.01 -15.15
C LYS A 267 4.28 -5.63 -14.83
N LEU A 268 4.24 -6.94 -14.53
CA LEU A 268 3.02 -7.61 -14.10
C LEU A 268 2.53 -7.01 -12.78
N PHE A 269 3.43 -6.81 -11.80
CA PHE A 269 3.09 -6.20 -10.53
C PHE A 269 2.70 -4.74 -10.68
N GLU A 270 3.35 -4.02 -11.58
CA GLU A 270 2.98 -2.65 -11.94
C GLU A 270 1.53 -2.58 -12.42
N ARG A 271 1.15 -3.43 -13.39
CA ARG A 271 -0.21 -3.47 -13.92
C ARG A 271 -1.24 -3.84 -12.85
N ILE A 272 -0.95 -4.84 -12.02
CA ILE A 272 -1.85 -5.26 -10.93
C ILE A 272 -2.08 -4.11 -9.93
N ILE A 273 -1.03 -3.35 -9.59
CA ILE A 273 -1.14 -2.23 -8.66
C ILE A 273 -2.00 -1.10 -9.24
N TYR A 274 -1.86 -0.78 -10.54
CA TYR A 274 -2.73 0.18 -11.22
C TYR A 274 -4.19 -0.29 -11.24
N ASP A 275 -4.44 -1.52 -11.67
CA ASP A 275 -5.79 -2.07 -11.86
C ASP A 275 -6.58 -2.18 -10.54
N LEU A 276 -5.92 -2.54 -9.44
CA LEU A 276 -6.59 -2.82 -8.16
C LEU A 276 -6.52 -1.67 -7.15
N GLY A 277 -5.43 -0.89 -7.17
CA GLY A 277 -5.07 0.02 -6.08
C GLY A 277 -4.69 -0.73 -4.79
N ILE A 278 -4.31 0.01 -3.76
CA ILE A 278 -3.86 -0.56 -2.47
C ILE A 278 -4.47 0.15 -1.27
N GLY A 279 -4.52 -0.53 -0.13
CA GLY A 279 -5.05 0.03 1.12
C GLY A 279 -6.55 -0.20 1.29
N ALA A 280 -7.17 0.63 2.13
CA ALA A 280 -8.58 0.50 2.46
C ALA A 280 -9.47 1.30 1.49
N LYS A 281 -10.70 0.83 1.29
CA LYS A 281 -11.76 1.55 0.55
C LYS A 281 -11.44 1.84 -0.93
N THR A 282 -10.72 0.93 -1.59
CA THR A 282 -10.39 1.02 -3.02
C THR A 282 -11.62 1.01 -3.94
N ASN A 283 -12.73 0.43 -3.48
CA ASN A 283 -14.02 0.44 -4.17
C ASN A 283 -14.71 1.81 -4.24
N VAL A 284 -14.30 2.77 -3.39
CA VAL A 284 -14.81 4.16 -3.42
C VAL A 284 -13.72 5.16 -3.81
N GLY A 285 -12.65 4.67 -4.46
CA GLY A 285 -11.62 5.49 -5.11
C GLY A 285 -10.33 5.70 -4.30
N TYR A 286 -10.28 5.37 -3.01
CA TYR A 286 -9.04 5.48 -2.23
C TYR A 286 -7.95 4.52 -2.73
N GLY A 287 -6.70 4.92 -2.60
CA GLY A 287 -5.56 4.04 -2.92
C GLY A 287 -5.40 3.74 -4.40
N ARG A 288 -5.98 4.58 -5.27
CA ARG A 288 -5.75 4.59 -6.72
C ARG A 288 -4.53 5.43 -7.06
N PHE A 289 -3.92 5.12 -8.20
CA PHE A 289 -2.67 5.71 -8.67
C PHE A 289 -2.83 6.28 -10.08
N ASP A 290 -2.02 7.29 -10.39
CA ASP A 290 -2.02 7.98 -11.70
C ASP A 290 -1.26 7.15 -12.73
N GLU A 291 -1.97 6.58 -13.69
CA GLU A 291 -1.41 5.77 -14.79
C GLU A 291 -0.48 6.59 -15.70
N ASN A 292 -0.71 7.90 -15.79
CA ASN A 292 0.10 8.79 -16.65
C ASN A 292 1.31 9.38 -15.91
N TYR A 293 1.62 8.91 -14.69
CA TYR A 293 2.69 9.50 -13.88
C TYR A 293 4.08 9.38 -14.52
N HIS A 294 4.30 8.36 -15.34
CA HIS A 294 5.57 8.12 -16.03
C HIS A 294 5.60 8.60 -17.49
N GLU A 295 4.50 9.16 -17.99
CA GLU A 295 4.39 9.75 -19.34
C GLU A 295 4.90 11.20 -19.36
#